data_AF-A0A4U6KKY5-F1
#
_entry.id   AF-A0A4U6KKY5-F1
#
_cell.length_a   1.000
_cell.length_b   1.000
_cell.length_c   1.000
_cell.angle_alpha   90.00
_cell.angle_beta   90.00
_cell.angle_gamma   90.00
#
_symmetry.space_group_name_H-M   'P 1'
#
loop_
_entity.id
_entity.type
_entity.pdbx_description
1 polymer ?
#
loop_
_entity_poly.entity_id
_entity_poly.type
_entity_poly.pdbx_seq_one_letter_code
_entity_poly.pdbx_strand_id
1 'polypeptide(L)' 'MGLVVKAALGALVVVLIGLLAKTKNYYIAGLIPLFPTFALIAHYIVASERGIEALRTTIVFSMWS' A
#
# COMPACT_ATOMS: atom_id res chain seq x y z
N MET A 1 17.72 11.46 -9.47
CA MET A 1 16.29 11.82 -9.58
C MET A 1 15.36 10.82 -8.89
N GLY A 2 15.39 9.52 -9.23
CA GLY A 2 14.44 8.54 -8.67
C GLY A 2 14.43 8.40 -7.13
N LEU A 3 15.57 8.51 -6.46
CA LEU A 3 15.65 8.44 -4.99
C LEU A 3 14.98 9.64 -4.30
N VAL A 4 15.15 10.84 -4.86
CA VAL A 4 14.55 12.08 -4.33
C VAL A 4 13.02 12.01 -4.42
N VAL A 5 12.49 11.50 -5.54
CA VAL A 5 11.04 11.32 -5.73
C VAL A 5 10.48 10.31 -4.72
N LYS A 6 11.13 9.14 -4.55
CA LYS A 6 10.70 8.14 -3.57
C LYS A 6 10.73 8.68 -2.13
N ALA A 7 11.77 9.43 -1.77
CA ALA A 7 11.89 10.05 -0.46
C ALA A 7 10.81 11.12 -0.24
N ALA A 8 10.53 11.95 -1.24
CA ALA A 8 9.46 12.96 -1.20
C ALA A 8 8.07 12.32 -1.04
N LEU A 9 7.80 11.23 -1.77
CA LEU A 9 6.56 10.46 -1.62
C LEU A 9 6.43 9.86 -0.23
N GLY A 10 7.49 9.26 0.30
CA GLY A 10 7.50 8.75 1.69
C GLY A 10 7.23 9.85 2.71
N ALA A 11 7.88 11.01 2.57
CA ALA A 11 7.66 12.15 3.45
C ALA A 11 6.22 12.68 3.37
N LEU A 12 5.65 12.77 2.17
CA LEU A 12 4.26 13.16 1.94
C LEU A 12 3.30 12.21 2.68
N VAL A 13 3.49 10.89 2.53
CA VAL A 13 2.66 9.88 3.20
C VAL A 13 2.73 10.02 4.72
N VAL A 14 3.91 10.25 5.29
CA VAL A 14 4.08 10.46 6.74
C VAL A 14 3.35 11.72 7.22
N VAL A 15 3.41 12.82 6.46
CA VAL A 15 2.67 14.05 6.78
C VAL A 15 1.17 13.81 6.74
N LEU A 16 0.66 13.10 5.72
CA LEU A 16 -0.77 12.77 5.60
C LEU A 16 -1.25 11.91 6.78
N ILE A 17 -0.48 10.91 7.20
CA ILE A 17 -0.77 10.10 8.39
C ILE A 17 -0.86 11.01 9.63
N GLY A 18 0.11 11.90 9.83
CA GLY A 18 0.14 12.82 10.96
C GLY A 18 -1.04 13.80 10.99
N LEU A 19 -1.50 14.27 9.82
CA LEU A 19 -2.69 15.11 9.70
C LEU A 19 -3.97 14.32 10.03
N LEU A 20 -4.14 13.15 9.41
CA LEU A 20 -5.32 12.29 9.61
C LEU A 20 -5.45 11.80 11.05
N ALA A 21 -4.33 11.48 11.71
CA ALA A 21 -4.29 11.01 13.10
C ALA A 21 -4.84 12.04 14.09
N LYS A 22 -4.80 13.34 13.75
CA LYS A 22 -5.37 14.42 14.59
C LYS A 22 -6.85 14.68 14.34
N THR A 23 -7.45 14.02 13.35
CA THR A 23 -8.87 14.17 13.02
C THR A 23 -9.73 13.14 13.75
N LYS A 24 -11.06 13.31 13.71
CA LYS A 24 -12.00 12.28 14.17
C LYS A 24 -11.91 10.97 13.38
N ASN A 25 -11.30 11.00 12.19
CA ASN A 25 -11.12 9.85 11.31
C ASN A 25 -9.71 9.23 11.43
N TYR A 26 -9.12 9.28 12.62
CA TYR A 26 -7.76 8.78 12.89
C TYR A 26 -7.55 7.31 12.47
N TYR A 27 -8.61 6.51 12.41
CA TYR A 27 -8.56 5.13 11.91
C TYR A 27 -8.02 5.04 10.48
N ILE A 28 -8.27 6.04 9.62
CA ILE A 28 -7.75 6.10 8.25
C ILE A 28 -6.21 6.23 8.26
N ALA A 29 -5.66 6.96 9.23
CA ALA A 29 -4.21 7.08 9.39
C ALA A 29 -3.54 5.73 9.68
N GLY A 30 -4.24 4.83 10.39
CA GLY A 30 -3.79 3.46 10.64
C GLY A 30 -3.90 2.54 9.42
N LEU A 31 -4.84 2.80 8.51
CA LEU A 31 -5.04 1.97 7.30
C LEU A 31 -3.97 2.21 6.22
N ILE A 32 -3.44 3.43 6.11
CA ILE A 32 -2.41 3.78 5.11
C ILE A 32 -1.16 2.89 5.21
N PRO A 33 -0.50 2.73 6.37
CA PRO A 33 0.68 1.86 6.49
C PRO A 33 0.35 0.37 6.48
N LEU A 34 -0.93 -0.03 6.58
CA LEU A 34 -1.35 -1.43 6.48
C LEU A 34 -1.47 -1.90 5.03
N PHE A 35 -1.47 -0.98 4.06
CA PHE A 35 -1.58 -1.30 2.63
C PHE A 35 -0.52 -2.32 2.14
N PRO A 36 0.77 -2.23 2.52
CA PRO A 36 1.77 -3.26 2.19
C PRO A 36 1.43 -4.63 2.79
N THR A 37 0.92 -4.67 4.01
CA THR A 37 0.51 -5.91 4.68
C THR A 37 -0.71 -6.51 3.99
N PHE A 38 -1.72 -5.70 3.64
CA PHE A 38 -2.89 -6.14 2.88
C PHE A 38 -2.53 -6.60 1.47
N ALA A 39 -1.57 -5.94 0.81
CA ALA A 39 -1.07 -6.36 -0.50
C ALA A 39 -0.42 -7.75 -0.42
N LEU A 40 0.41 -8.01 0.60
CA LEU A 40 1.01 -9.33 0.83
C LEU A 40 -0.05 -10.41 1.09
N ILE A 41 -1.06 -10.12 1.91
CA ILE A 41 -2.16 -11.05 2.18
C ILE A 41 -2.93 -11.34 0.88
N ALA A 42 -3.24 -10.31 0.08
CA ALA A 42 -3.93 -10.47 -1.19
C ALA A 42 -3.12 -11.30 -2.18
N HIS A 43 -1.80 -11.08 -2.27
CA HIS A 43 -0.92 -11.90 -3.10
C HIS A 43 -0.90 -13.35 -2.64
N TYR A 44 -0.84 -13.60 -1.33
CA TYR A 44 -0.89 -14.95 -0.78
C TYR A 44 -2.21 -15.66 -1.12
N ILE A 45 -3.35 -15.01 -0.87
CA ILE A 45 -4.68 -15.59 -1.15
C ILE A 45 -4.84 -15.87 -2.65
N VAL A 46 -4.47 -14.93 -3.52
CA VAL A 46 -4.58 -15.12 -4.97
C VAL A 46 -3.67 -16.25 -5.45
N ALA A 47 -2.46 -16.36 -4.91
CA ALA A 47 -1.54 -17.45 -5.23
C ALA A 47 -2.14 -18.81 -4.85
N SER A 48 -2.72 -18.92 -3.64
CA SER A 48 -3.29 -20.15 -3.10
C SER A 48 -4.60 -20.57 -3.76
N GLU A 49 -5.49 -19.62 -4.10
CA GLU A 49 -6.84 -19.94 -4.57
C GLU A 49 -7.00 -19.86 -6.09
N ARG A 50 -6.24 -19.00 -6.77
CA ARG A 50 -6.43 -18.69 -8.20
C ARG A 50 -5.21 -19.02 -9.07
N GLY A 51 -4.13 -19.50 -8.45
CA GLY A 51 -2.92 -19.91 -9.14
C GLY A 51 -2.03 -18.75 -9.60
N ILE A 52 -0.92 -19.12 -10.21
CA ILE A 52 0.21 -18.22 -10.49
C ILE A 52 -0.10 -17.19 -11.59
N GLU A 53 -0.98 -17.53 -12.54
CA GLU A 53 -1.36 -16.63 -13.62
C GLU A 53 -2.18 -15.44 -13.09
N ALA A 54 -3.15 -15.70 -12.21
CA ALA A 54 -3.91 -14.68 -11.52
C ALA A 54 -3.02 -13.83 -10.59
N LEU A 55 -2.07 -14.47 -9.88
CA LEU A 55 -1.11 -13.78 -9.03
C LEU A 55 -0.28 -12.74 -9.81
N ARG A 56 0.23 -13.13 -11.00
CA ARG A 56 1.03 -12.22 -11.84
C ARG A 56 0.24 -10.97 -12.20
N THR A 57 -1.02 -11.12 -12.61
CA THR A 57 -1.90 -10.00 -12.93
C THR A 57 -2.14 -9.10 -11.72
N THR A 58 -2.36 -9.69 -10.54
CA THR A 58 -2.54 -8.94 -9.29
C THR A 58 -1.30 -8.17 -8.87
N ILE A 59 -0.10 -8.75 -9.02
CA ILE A 59 1.17 -8.07 -8.73
C ILE A 59 1.36 -6.89 -9.68
N VAL A 60 1.14 -7.08 -10.99
CA VAL A 60 1.27 -5.99 -11.97
C VAL A 60 0.28 -4.86 -11.65
N PHE A 61 -0.98 -5.17 -11.35
CA PHE A 61 -1.96 -4.17 -10.93
C PHE A 61 -1.49 -3.38 -9.70
N SER A 62 -0.99 -4.08 -8.68
CA SER A 62 -0.52 -3.44 -7.43
C SER A 62 0.79 -2.66 -7.59
N MET A 63 1.57 -2.90 -8.63
CA MET A 63 2.73 -2.07 -9.00
C MET A 63 2.36 -0.79 -9.76
N TRP A 64 1.18 -0.76 -10.38
CA TRP A 64 0.65 0.38 -11.12
C TRP A 64 -0.31 1.26 -10.31
N SER A 65 -0.74 0.80 -9.14
CA SER A 65 -1.51 1.55 -8.14
C SER A 65 -0.62 2.45 -7.27
#